data_AF-A0A3D5JUB1-F1
#
_entry.id   AF-A0A3D5JUB1-F1
#
_cell.length_a   1.000
_cell.length_b   1.000
_cell.length_c   1.000
_cell.angle_alpha   90.00
_cell.angle_beta   90.00
_cell.angle_gamma   90.00
#
_symmetry.space_group_name_H-M   'P 1'
#
loop_
_entity.id
_entity.type
_entity.pdbx_description
1 polymer ?
#
loop_
_entity_poly.entity_id
_entity_poly.type
_entity_poly.pdbx_seq_one_letter_code
_entity_poly.pdbx_strand_id
1 'polypeptide(L)' 'MSESPYKTGTTHFGFRDVAAKDKQKLVGEVFTSVARSYDLMNDLMSLGIHRAWKRYYVATAQVKPGDRVLDLAGG' A
#
# COMPACT_ATOMS: atom_id res chain seq x y z
N MET A 1 12.15 29.69 -0.46
CA MET A 1 11.94 28.26 -0.71
C MET A 1 12.82 27.50 0.27
N SER A 2 12.26 26.98 1.37
CA SER A 2 13.01 26.09 2.27
C SER A 2 13.13 24.73 1.60
N GLU A 3 14.35 24.21 1.46
CA GLU A 3 14.52 22.82 1.08
C GLU A 3 13.91 21.91 2.15
N SER A 4 13.14 20.93 1.68
CA SER A 4 12.56 19.91 2.55
C SER A 4 13.69 19.10 3.20
N PRO A 5 13.65 18.82 4.52
CA PRO A 5 14.68 18.02 5.21
C PRO A 5 14.79 16.57 4.69
N TYR A 6 13.89 16.17 3.78
CA TYR A 6 13.90 14.90 3.08
C TYR A 6 14.74 14.90 1.78
N LYS A 7 15.32 16.04 1.38
CA LYS A 7 16.16 16.15 0.16
C LYS A 7 17.66 15.99 0.39
N THR A 8 18.17 16.35 1.57
CA THR A 8 19.61 16.40 1.87
C THR A 8 19.90 15.72 3.20
N GLY A 9 20.58 14.57 3.16
CA GLY A 9 20.96 13.78 4.34
C GLY A 9 20.85 12.26 4.15
N THR A 10 21.23 11.49 5.17
CA THR A 10 20.98 10.04 5.29
C THR A 10 19.78 9.78 6.22
N THR A 11 19.10 8.65 6.03
CA THR A 11 17.92 8.22 6.78
C THR A 11 17.97 6.71 6.98
N HIS A 12 17.34 6.22 8.04
CA HIS A 12 17.30 4.80 8.33
C HIS A 12 16.33 4.05 7.40
N PHE A 13 16.78 2.92 6.88
CA PHE A 13 15.99 1.91 6.18
C PHE A 13 16.33 0.53 6.71
N GLY A 14 15.47 -0.02 7.57
CA GLY A 14 15.77 -1.26 8.30
C GLY A 14 16.99 -1.07 9.21
N PHE A 15 18.03 -1.88 9.03
CA PHE A 15 19.26 -1.86 9.81
C PHE A 15 20.40 -1.04 9.18
N ARG A 16 20.13 -0.26 8.12
CA ARG A 16 21.16 0.52 7.40
C ARG A 16 20.75 1.96 7.15
N ASP A 17 21.76 2.83 7.03
CA ASP A 17 21.59 4.22 6.61
C ASP A 17 21.64 4.34 5.09
N VAL A 18 20.67 5.03 4.52
CA VAL A 18 20.53 5.27 3.08
C VAL A 18 20.35 6.75 2.82
N ALA A 19 20.70 7.25 1.63
CA ALA A 19 20.42 8.65 1.32
C ALA A 19 18.90 8.90 1.36
N ALA A 20 18.48 10.06 1.90
CA ALA A 20 17.06 10.40 2.06
C ALA A 20 16.27 10.29 0.75
N LYS A 21 16.90 10.65 -0.37
CA LYS A 21 16.37 10.52 -1.73
C LYS A 21 16.08 9.07 -2.16
N ASP A 22 16.82 8.10 -1.63
CA ASP A 22 16.76 6.70 -2.06
C ASP A 22 15.79 5.87 -1.21
N LYS A 23 15.43 6.34 0.00
CA LYS A 23 14.52 5.63 0.90
C LYS A 23 13.15 5.35 0.29
N GLN A 24 12.54 6.32 -0.39
CA GLN A 24 11.21 6.11 -1.00
C GLN A 24 11.25 4.99 -2.06
N LYS A 25 12.29 4.96 -2.88
CA LYS A 25 12.48 3.91 -3.90
C LYS A 25 12.65 2.53 -3.25
N LEU A 26 13.51 2.44 -2.23
CA LEU A 26 13.77 1.18 -1.51
C LEU A 26 12.53 0.64 -0.78
N VAL A 27 11.73 1.53 -0.19
CA VAL A 27 10.44 1.16 0.42
C VAL A 27 9.51 0.60 -0.66
N GLY A 28 9.37 1.29 -1.79
CA GLY A 28 8.55 0.81 -2.91
C GLY A 28 8.98 -0.57 -3.45
N GLU A 29 10.29 -0.82 -3.53
CA GLU A 29 10.83 -2.13 -3.94
C GLU A 29 10.45 -3.25 -2.95
N VAL A 30 10.52 -3.00 -1.64
CA VAL A 30 10.07 -3.98 -0.63
C VAL A 30 8.58 -4.22 -0.71
N PHE A 31 7.76 -3.17 -0.82
CA PHE A 31 6.31 -3.32 -0.99
C PHE A 31 5.98 -4.12 -2.25
N THR A 32 6.66 -3.86 -3.37
CA THR A 32 6.46 -4.59 -4.64
C THR A 32 6.87 -6.06 -4.53
N SER A 33 7.98 -6.35 -3.84
CA SER A 33 8.47 -7.70 -3.57
C SER A 33 7.49 -8.54 -2.74
N VAL A 34 6.90 -7.91 -1.73
CA VAL A 34 6.06 -8.58 -0.74
C VAL A 34 4.60 -8.69 -1.20
N ALA A 35 4.09 -7.73 -1.99
CA ALA A 35 2.71 -7.68 -2.45
C ALA A 35 2.26 -8.99 -3.13
N ARG A 36 3.04 -9.51 -4.09
CA ARG A 36 2.67 -10.76 -4.79
C ARG A 36 2.58 -11.96 -3.86
N SER A 37 3.43 -12.02 -2.84
CA SER A 37 3.43 -13.12 -1.88
C SER A 37 2.23 -13.04 -0.94
N TYR A 38 1.83 -11.82 -0.55
CA TYR A 38 0.62 -11.59 0.24
C TYR A 38 -0.65 -11.90 -0.53
N ASP A 39 -0.74 -11.53 -1.81
CA ASP A 39 -1.90 -11.83 -2.65
C ASP A 39 -2.12 -13.35 -2.74
N LEU A 40 -1.05 -14.09 -3.03
CA LEU A 40 -1.10 -15.55 -3.13
C LEU A 40 -1.49 -16.19 -1.80
N MET A 41 -0.90 -15.72 -0.69
CA MET A 41 -1.19 -16.24 0.63
C MET A 41 -2.63 -15.91 1.05
N ASN A 42 -3.13 -14.71 0.77
CA ASN A 42 -4.51 -14.32 1.05
C ASN A 42 -5.50 -15.13 0.21
N ASP A 43 -5.25 -15.32 -1.08
CA ASP A 43 -6.08 -16.17 -1.94
C ASP A 43 -6.12 -17.62 -1.42
N LEU A 44 -4.97 -18.19 -1.01
CA LEU A 44 -4.90 -19.56 -0.52
C LEU A 44 -5.50 -19.73 0.88
N MET A 45 -5.12 -18.90 1.84
CA MET A 45 -5.60 -18.97 3.24
C MET A 45 -7.09 -18.72 3.34
N SER A 46 -7.62 -17.81 2.53
CA SER A 46 -9.06 -17.53 2.52
C SER A 46 -9.84 -18.40 1.54
N LEU A 47 -9.17 -19.28 0.76
CA LEU A 47 -9.78 -19.99 -0.37
C LEU A 47 -10.56 -19.03 -1.31
N GLY A 48 -10.07 -17.80 -1.48
CA GLY A 48 -10.71 -16.75 -2.26
C GLY A 48 -11.94 -16.08 -1.64
N ILE A 49 -12.36 -16.44 -0.41
CA ILE A 49 -13.57 -15.89 0.25
C ILE A 49 -13.49 -14.37 0.45
N HIS A 50 -12.30 -13.82 0.66
CA HIS A 50 -12.13 -12.38 0.84
C HIS A 50 -12.63 -11.56 -0.38
N ARG A 51 -12.66 -12.15 -1.58
CA ARG A 51 -13.24 -11.52 -2.79
C ARG A 51 -14.76 -11.39 -2.68
N ALA A 52 -15.42 -12.40 -2.12
CA ALA A 52 -16.85 -12.37 -1.85
C ALA A 52 -17.18 -11.31 -0.78
N TRP A 53 -16.37 -11.21 0.28
CA TRP A 53 -16.53 -10.18 1.30
C TRP A 53 -16.31 -8.76 0.76
N LYS A 54 -15.29 -8.52 -0.07
CA LYS A 54 -15.10 -7.22 -0.73
C LYS A 54 -16.32 -6.83 -1.57
N ARG A 55 -16.88 -7.79 -2.31
CA ARG A 55 -18.06 -7.55 -3.15
C ARG A 55 -19.32 -7.29 -2.33
N TYR A 56 -19.51 -8.03 -1.24
CA TYR A 56 -20.59 -7.78 -0.29
C TYR A 56 -20.45 -6.38 0.35
N TYR A 57 -19.26 -6.02 0.84
CA TYR A 57 -18.98 -4.71 1.41
C TYR A 57 -19.37 -3.57 0.47
N VAL A 58 -18.91 -3.61 -0.79
CA VAL A 58 -19.25 -2.60 -1.80
C VAL A 58 -20.76 -2.55 -2.06
N ALA A 59 -21.43 -3.70 -2.14
CA ALA A 59 -22.88 -3.76 -2.32
C ALA A 59 -23.66 -3.17 -1.12
N THR A 60 -23.13 -3.34 0.09
CA THR A 60 -23.72 -2.78 1.33
C THR A 60 -23.32 -1.33 1.60
N ALA A 61 -22.30 -0.80 0.94
CA ALA A 61 -21.83 0.57 1.15
C ALA A 61 -22.83 1.64 0.63
N GLN A 62 -23.88 1.23 -0.11
CA GLN A 62 -24.99 2.08 -0.56
C GLN A 62 -24.53 3.35 -1.31
N VAL A 63 -23.37 3.28 -1.97
CA VAL A 63 -22.81 4.38 -2.76
C VAL A 63 -23.73 4.70 -3.93
N LYS A 64 -24.05 5.98 -4.12
CA LYS A 64 -24.96 6.48 -5.16
C LYS A 64 -24.20 7.30 -6.21
N PRO A 65 -24.78 7.45 -7.42
CA PRO A 65 -24.24 8.39 -8.41
C PRO A 65 -24.13 9.80 -7.81
N GLY A 66 -22.92 10.37 -7.84
CA GLY A 66 -22.61 11.68 -7.26
C GLY A 66 -21.86 11.63 -5.93
N ASP A 67 -21.78 10.45 -5.29
CA ASP A 67 -20.99 10.29 -4.07
C ASP A 67 -19.48 10.34 -4.38
N ARG A 68 -18.72 10.89 -3.43
CA ARG A 68 -17.25 10.90 -3.48
C ARG A 68 -16.73 9.80 -2.55
N VAL A 69 -16.04 8.82 -3.12
CA VAL A 69 -15.47 7.69 -2.38
C VAL A 69 -13.95 7.79 -2.42
N LEU A 70 -13.31 7.54 -1.27
CA LEU A 70 -11.86 7.43 -1.15
C LEU A 70 -11.50 6.02 -0.70
N ASP A 71 -10.72 5.32 -1.52
CA ASP A 71 -10.13 4.04 -1.14
C ASP A 71 -8.78 4.29 -0.45
N LEU A 72 -8.69 3.91 0.83
CA LEU A 72 -7.51 4.13 1.66
C LEU A 72 -6.46 2.99 1.54
N ALA A 73 -6.82 1.87 0.91
CA ALA A 73 -5.95 0.70 0.79
C ALA A 73 -6.40 -0.21 -0.38
N GLY A 74 -6.55 0.35 -1.58
CA GLY A 74 -7.00 -0.39 -2.78
C GLY A 74 -5.97 -1.35 -3.38
N GLY A 75 -4.87 -1.58 -2.67
CA GLY A 75 -3.81 -2.52 -3.01
C GLY A 75 -4.03 -3.87 -2.34
#